data_AF-A0A7S2W163-F1
#
_entry.id   AF-A0A7S2W163-F1
#
_cell.length_a   1.000
_cell.length_b   1.000
_cell.length_c   1.000
_cell.angle_alpha   90.00
_cell.angle_beta   90.00
_cell.angle_gamma   90.00
#
_symmetry.space_group_name_H-M   'P 1'
#
loop_
_entity.id
_entity.type
_entity.pdbx_description
1 polymer ?
#
loop_
_entity_poly.entity_id
_entity_poly.type
_entity_poly.pdbx_seq_one_letter_code
_entity_poly.pdbx_strand_id
1 'polypeptide(L)'
;VEEIKNRSSSIIVSENILSQVVADMSPSDATEDALQLLNAFDMPQLCYHVIKKQFQLMPSDSSCTVFGKATDKVDMLLQRYELIQQRILRQELFRPKLVTTTSSSGSSSDNHKKTHSITPVESLLGRGGVRFLLGMIVQVEEGQYYLEDH
;
A
#
# COMPACT_ATOMS: atom_id res chain seq x y z
N VAL A 1 -27.06 -38.14 -22.31
CA VAL A 1 -26.14 -38.97 -21.48
C VAL A 1 -24.70 -38.41 -21.47
N GLU A 2 -24.31 -37.54 -22.42
CA GLU A 2 -23.00 -36.88 -22.40
C GLU A 2 -22.89 -35.66 -21.46
N GLU A 3 -24.01 -35.12 -20.98
CA GLU A 3 -24.03 -33.81 -20.29
C GLU A 3 -23.69 -33.85 -18.79
N ILE A 4 -23.53 -35.05 -18.21
CA ILE A 4 -23.37 -35.20 -16.74
C ILE A 4 -21.92 -35.56 -16.35
N LYS A 5 -21.03 -35.86 -17.30
CA LYS A 5 -19.67 -36.34 -16.98
C LYS A 5 -18.64 -35.25 -16.70
N ASN A 6 -19.01 -33.97 -16.74
CA ASN A 6 -18.05 -32.87 -16.51
C ASN A 6 -18.14 -32.25 -15.10
N ARG A 7 -18.88 -32.86 -14.17
CA ARG A 7 -19.10 -32.31 -12.82
C ARG A 7 -18.08 -32.75 -11.77
N SER A 8 -16.90 -33.20 -12.20
CA SER A 8 -15.85 -33.71 -11.31
C SER A 8 -14.44 -33.27 -11.69
N SER A 9 -14.28 -32.09 -12.29
CA SER A 9 -12.98 -31.47 -12.47
C SER A 9 -12.77 -30.43 -11.37
N SER A 10 -11.69 -30.59 -10.61
CA SER A 10 -11.21 -29.63 -9.61
C SER A 10 -11.47 -28.16 -10.01
N ILE A 11 -11.92 -27.32 -9.07
CA ILE A 11 -12.02 -25.85 -9.25
C ILE A 11 -10.61 -25.26 -9.21
N ILE A 12 -9.73 -25.73 -10.09
CA ILE A 12 -8.39 -25.18 -10.26
C ILE A 12 -8.43 -24.39 -11.55
N VAL A 13 -8.47 -23.07 -11.38
CA VAL A 13 -8.33 -22.12 -12.48
C VAL A 13 -6.87 -22.12 -12.89
N SER A 14 -6.58 -22.61 -14.09
CA SER A 14 -5.22 -22.65 -14.65
C SER A 14 -4.99 -21.45 -15.58
N GLU A 15 -3.73 -21.06 -15.76
CA GLU A 15 -3.34 -19.97 -16.66
C GLU A 15 -3.92 -20.14 -18.08
N ASN A 16 -3.88 -21.37 -18.61
CA ASN A 16 -4.44 -21.70 -19.92
C ASN A 16 -5.96 -21.44 -20.03
N ILE A 17 -6.71 -21.63 -18.94
CA ILE A 17 -8.15 -21.39 -18.94
C ILE A 17 -8.40 -19.87 -18.93
N LEU A 18 -7.63 -19.12 -18.14
CA LEU A 18 -7.75 -17.66 -18.08
C LEU A 18 -7.32 -17.02 -19.41
N SER A 19 -6.26 -17.50 -20.06
CA SER A 19 -5.82 -16.98 -21.35
C SER A 19 -6.87 -17.18 -22.44
N GLN A 20 -7.57 -18.31 -22.43
CA GLN A 20 -8.69 -18.58 -23.35
C GLN A 20 -9.86 -17.62 -23.11
N VAL A 21 -10.28 -17.45 -21.85
CA VAL A 21 -11.36 -16.54 -21.49
C VAL A 21 -11.02 -15.08 -21.86
N VAL A 22 -9.78 -14.66 -21.65
CA VAL A 22 -9.31 -13.32 -22.03
C VAL A 22 -9.34 -13.13 -23.55
N ALA A 23 -8.95 -14.14 -24.33
CA ALA A 23 -9.02 -14.09 -25.79
C ALA A 23 -10.46 -14.02 -26.31
N ASP A 24 -11.38 -14.81 -25.74
CA ASP A 24 -12.80 -14.81 -26.12
C ASP A 24 -13.50 -13.49 -25.80
N MET A 25 -13.06 -12.81 -24.75
CA MET A 25 -13.66 -11.55 -24.26
C MET A 25 -13.00 -10.31 -24.88
N SER A 26 -11.87 -10.45 -25.58
CA SER A 26 -11.19 -9.31 -26.22
C SER A 26 -11.88 -8.97 -27.55
N PRO A 27 -12.38 -7.73 -27.74
CA PRO A 27 -13.02 -7.33 -28.98
C PRO A 27 -12.01 -7.30 -30.14
N SER A 28 -12.44 -7.77 -31.32
CA SER A 28 -11.56 -7.96 -32.50
C SER A 28 -10.96 -6.67 -33.08
N ASP A 29 -11.48 -5.49 -32.74
CA ASP A 29 -11.16 -4.20 -33.38
C ASP A 29 -10.56 -3.14 -32.42
N ALA A 30 -10.24 -3.49 -31.17
CA ALA A 30 -9.68 -2.52 -30.21
C ALA A 30 -8.18 -2.77 -29.98
N THR A 31 -7.33 -1.90 -30.52
CA THR A 31 -5.87 -1.93 -30.30
C THR A 31 -5.46 -1.36 -28.93
N GLU A 32 -6.34 -0.66 -28.24
CA GLU A 32 -6.02 0.11 -27.02
C GLU A 32 -6.69 -0.42 -25.73
N ASP A 33 -7.79 -1.18 -25.83
CA ASP A 33 -8.56 -1.71 -24.68
C ASP A 33 -8.64 -3.25 -24.69
N ALA A 34 -7.53 -3.92 -25.04
CA ALA A 34 -7.46 -5.38 -24.98
C ALA A 34 -7.41 -5.84 -23.51
N LEU A 35 -8.22 -6.83 -23.16
CA LEU A 35 -8.09 -7.51 -21.87
C LEU A 35 -6.73 -8.20 -21.81
N GLN A 36 -5.99 -7.98 -20.71
CA GLN A 36 -4.66 -8.55 -20.52
C GLN A 36 -4.63 -9.46 -19.30
N LEU A 37 -4.04 -10.64 -19.47
CA LEU A 37 -3.70 -11.53 -18.38
C LEU A 37 -2.33 -11.14 -17.82
N LEU A 38 -2.29 -10.71 -16.57
CA LEU A 38 -1.04 -10.38 -15.87
C LEU A 38 -0.72 -11.47 -14.85
N ASN A 39 0.42 -12.13 -15.03
CA ASN A 39 0.94 -13.08 -14.06
C ASN A 39 1.59 -12.33 -12.89
N ALA A 40 1.20 -12.68 -11.66
CA ALA A 40 1.74 -12.07 -10.45
C ALA A 40 3.27 -12.22 -10.33
N PHE A 41 3.85 -13.29 -10.86
CA PHE A 41 5.30 -13.52 -10.84
C PHE A 41 6.07 -12.74 -11.91
N ASP A 42 5.37 -12.30 -12.98
CA ASP A 42 5.95 -11.49 -14.05
C ASP A 42 5.72 -9.98 -13.82
N MET A 43 4.97 -9.62 -12.77
CA MET A 43 4.69 -8.22 -12.45
C MET A 43 5.98 -7.49 -12.06
N PRO A 44 6.24 -6.29 -12.63
CA PRO A 44 7.40 -5.49 -12.25
C PRO A 44 7.29 -5.07 -10.78
N GLN A 45 8.29 -5.43 -9.99
CA GLN A 45 8.34 -5.04 -8.58
C GLN A 45 8.77 -3.58 -8.45
N LEU A 46 7.92 -2.76 -7.84
CA LEU A 46 8.20 -1.36 -7.54
C LEU A 46 8.53 -1.20 -6.05
N CYS A 47 9.65 -0.57 -5.75
CA CYS A 47 10.05 -0.19 -4.39
C CYS A 47 9.93 1.32 -4.21
N TYR A 48 9.33 1.76 -3.10
CA TYR A 48 9.24 3.18 -2.79
C TYR A 48 10.54 3.65 -2.12
N HIS A 49 11.16 4.69 -2.68
CA HIS A 49 12.33 5.29 -2.08
C HIS A 49 11.90 6.51 -1.25
N VAL A 50 11.93 6.39 0.08
CA VAL A 50 11.43 7.43 1.01
C VAL A 50 12.09 8.79 0.81
N ILE A 51 13.42 8.84 0.68
CA ILE A 51 14.16 10.11 0.50
C ILE A 51 13.80 10.79 -0.83
N LYS A 52 13.84 10.06 -1.95
CA LYS A 52 13.51 10.60 -3.28
C LYS A 52 12.01 10.78 -3.50
N LYS A 53 11.17 10.20 -2.65
CA LYS A 53 9.71 10.16 -2.75
C LYS A 53 9.20 9.62 -4.08
N GLN A 54 9.91 8.65 -4.65
CA GLN A 54 9.66 8.09 -5.97
C GLN A 54 9.67 6.57 -5.91
N PHE A 55 8.89 5.95 -6.80
CA PHE A 55 8.95 4.51 -7.03
C PHE A 55 10.10 4.19 -7.97
N GLN A 56 10.84 3.14 -7.67
CA GLN A 56 11.91 2.61 -8.49
C GLN A 56 11.58 1.18 -8.88
N LEU A 57 11.89 0.83 -10.13
CA LEU A 57 11.82 -0.54 -10.59
C LEU A 57 12.96 -1.33 -9.94
N MET A 58 12.62 -2.45 -9.30
CA MET A 58 13.63 -3.36 -8.78
C MET A 58 14.35 -4.05 -9.95
N PRO A 59 15.67 -4.30 -9.85
CA PRO A 59 16.40 -5.06 -10.87
C PRO A 59 15.77 -6.43 -11.10
N SER A 60 15.64 -6.86 -12.36
CA SER A 60 15.03 -8.15 -12.73
C SER A 60 15.75 -9.37 -12.10
N ASP A 61 17.01 -9.22 -11.71
CA ASP A 61 17.81 -10.26 -11.08
C ASP A 61 17.47 -10.46 -9.59
N SER A 62 16.61 -9.62 -9.01
CA SER A 62 16.06 -9.83 -7.67
C SER A 62 15.04 -10.97 -7.73
N SER A 63 15.52 -12.21 -7.64
CA SER A 63 14.65 -13.39 -7.69
C SER A 63 13.65 -13.33 -6.53
N CYS A 64 12.41 -12.94 -6.81
CA CYS A 64 11.31 -13.09 -5.89
C CYS A 64 11.04 -14.59 -5.75
N THR A 65 11.53 -15.20 -4.67
CA THR A 65 11.34 -16.63 -4.42
C THR A 65 10.16 -16.83 -3.49
N VAL A 66 9.44 -17.94 -3.67
CA VAL A 66 8.35 -18.33 -2.75
C VAL A 66 8.91 -18.61 -1.34
N PHE A 67 10.19 -18.98 -1.25
CA PHE A 67 10.91 -19.25 -0.01
C PHE A 67 11.82 -18.07 0.37
N GLY A 68 11.21 -16.97 0.81
CA GLY A 68 11.92 -15.77 1.21
C GLY A 68 12.81 -15.96 2.45
N LYS A 69 13.78 -15.06 2.60
CA LYS A 69 14.65 -14.93 3.77
C LYS A 69 13.95 -14.14 4.88
N ALA A 70 14.51 -14.16 6.08
CA ALA A 70 14.02 -13.34 7.19
C ALA A 70 14.02 -11.83 6.86
N THR A 71 15.00 -11.38 6.06
CA THR A 71 15.09 -10.00 5.54
C THR A 71 13.86 -9.63 4.72
N ASP A 72 13.38 -10.54 3.88
CA ASP A 72 12.27 -10.28 2.96
C ASP A 72 10.97 -10.01 3.74
N LYS A 73 10.80 -10.66 4.89
CA LYS A 73 9.66 -10.41 5.80
C LYS A 73 9.75 -9.02 6.44
N VAL A 74 10.95 -8.62 6.88
CA VAL A 74 11.18 -7.30 7.47
C VAL A 74 10.94 -6.22 6.42
N ASP A 75 11.52 -6.37 5.24
CA ASP A 75 11.37 -5.44 4.11
C ASP A 75 9.92 -5.31 3.67
N MET A 76 9.15 -6.41 3.65
CA MET A 76 7.72 -6.38 3.36
C MET A 76 6.95 -5.49 4.36
N LEU A 77 7.25 -5.58 5.65
CA LEU A 77 6.57 -4.77 6.68
C LEU A 77 6.99 -3.30 6.58
N LEU A 78 8.29 -3.03 6.39
CA LEU A 78 8.82 -1.68 6.19
C LEU A 78 8.20 -1.01 4.97
N GLN A 79 8.19 -1.69 3.81
CA GLN A 79 7.59 -1.15 2.59
C GLN A 79 6.10 -0.83 2.77
N ARG A 80 5.34 -1.70 3.45
CA ARG A 80 3.92 -1.43 3.75
C ARG A 80 3.74 -0.19 4.61
N TYR A 81 4.56 -0.05 5.66
CA TYR A 81 4.54 1.13 6.52
C TYR A 81 4.85 2.39 5.73
N GLU A 82 5.94 2.40 4.96
CA GLU A 82 6.36 3.56 4.15
C GLU A 82 5.31 3.98 3.12
N LEU A 83 4.68 3.02 2.44
CA LEU A 83 3.61 3.29 1.47
C LEU A 83 2.38 3.93 2.11
N ILE A 84 2.00 3.49 3.31
CA ILE A 84 0.89 4.09 4.04
C ILE A 84 1.30 5.47 4.54
N GLN A 85 2.50 5.60 5.10
CA GLN A 85 3.04 6.86 5.61
C GLN A 85 3.07 7.93 4.52
N GLN A 86 3.63 7.64 3.35
CA GLN A 86 3.68 8.60 2.25
C GLN A 86 2.29 8.98 1.73
N ARG A 87 1.31 8.07 1.76
CA ARG A 87 -0.08 8.36 1.37
C ARG A 87 -0.75 9.28 2.38
N ILE A 88 -0.56 9.02 3.68
CA ILE A 88 -1.11 9.86 4.76
C ILE A 88 -0.50 11.26 4.72
N LEU A 89 0.82 11.38 4.55
CA LEU A 89 1.48 12.69 4.49
C LEU A 89 1.05 13.56 3.28
N ARG A 90 0.46 12.96 2.25
CA ARG A 90 -0.11 13.68 1.10
C ARG A 90 -1.56 14.14 1.34
N GLN A 91 -2.23 13.62 2.37
CA GLN A 91 -3.60 14.03 2.74
C GLN A 91 -3.62 15.41 3.36
N GLU A 92 -4.61 16.24 3.01
CA GLU A 92 -4.71 17.62 3.49
C GLU A 92 -4.71 17.73 5.02
N LEU A 93 -5.29 16.75 5.71
CA LEU A 93 -5.34 16.71 7.17
C LEU A 93 -3.95 16.63 7.80
N PHE A 94 -2.96 16.06 7.11
CA PHE A 94 -1.60 15.84 7.60
C PHE A 94 -0.54 16.66 6.86
N ARG A 95 -0.94 17.46 5.87
CA ARG A 95 -0.03 18.37 5.16
C ARG A 95 0.31 19.55 6.06
N PRO A 96 1.60 19.81 6.35
CA PRO A 96 2.00 21.05 7.01
C PRO A 96 1.56 22.24 6.15
N LYS A 97 0.71 23.11 6.69
CA LYS A 97 0.42 24.39 6.02
C LYS A 97 1.63 25.29 6.20
N LEU A 98 2.22 25.72 5.09
CA LEU A 98 3.25 26.75 5.11
C LEU A 98 2.63 28.00 5.72
N VAL A 99 3.05 28.35 6.93
CA VAL A 99 2.72 29.65 7.54
C VAL A 99 3.50 30.68 6.74
N THR A 100 2.89 31.23 5.70
CA THR A 100 3.42 32.41 5.03
C THR A 100 3.35 33.57 6.01
N THR A 101 4.50 33.97 6.55
CA THR A 101 4.66 35.18 7.36
C THR A 101 4.52 36.42 6.47
N THR A 102 3.32 36.66 5.96
CA THR A 102 2.94 37.94 5.35
C THR A 102 1.72 38.43 6.11
N SER A 103 2.01 39.09 7.23
CA SER A 103 1.31 40.27 7.75
C SER A 103 -0.19 40.41 7.42
N SER A 104 -1.03 40.24 8.43
CA SER A 104 -1.91 41.33 8.89
C SER A 104 -2.59 40.95 10.21
N SER A 105 -2.39 41.81 11.19
CA SER A 105 -3.18 41.91 12.40
C SER A 105 -4.65 42.07 12.02
N GLY A 106 -5.53 41.15 12.42
CA GLY A 106 -6.95 41.26 12.12
C GLY A 106 -7.76 40.08 12.66
N SER A 107 -8.42 40.32 13.79
CA SER A 107 -9.57 39.64 14.38
C SER A 107 -10.17 38.40 13.68
N SER A 108 -10.25 37.32 14.46
CA SER A 108 -11.47 36.57 14.76
C SER A 108 -12.34 36.09 13.58
N SER A 109 -12.23 34.79 13.29
CA SER A 109 -13.31 33.85 12.88
C SER A 109 -12.93 32.89 11.74
N ASP A 110 -11.65 32.68 11.45
CA ASP A 110 -11.31 31.76 10.37
C ASP A 110 -11.20 30.31 10.87
N ASN A 111 -11.98 29.42 10.26
CA ASN A 111 -11.95 27.98 10.41
C ASN A 111 -10.60 27.45 9.89
N HIS A 112 -9.51 27.76 10.59
CA HIS A 112 -8.19 27.20 10.35
C HIS A 112 -8.30 25.70 10.60
N LYS A 113 -8.60 24.93 9.54
CA LYS A 113 -8.53 23.46 9.51
C LYS A 113 -7.20 23.07 10.15
N LYS A 114 -7.26 22.57 11.38
CA LYS A 114 -6.11 22.13 12.18
C LYS A 114 -5.44 21.00 11.41
N THR A 115 -4.17 21.19 11.05
CA THR A 115 -3.37 20.12 10.47
C THR A 115 -2.85 19.24 11.59
N HIS A 116 -2.96 17.93 11.44
CA HIS A 116 -2.49 16.94 12.38
C HIS A 116 -1.07 16.51 12.00
N SER A 117 -0.17 16.40 12.98
CA SER A 117 1.17 15.85 12.77
C SER A 117 1.22 14.43 13.32
N ILE A 118 1.78 13.52 12.51
CA ILE A 118 2.11 12.17 12.97
C ILE A 118 3.23 12.30 14.01
N THR A 119 3.03 11.68 15.16
CA THR A 119 3.99 11.62 16.26
C THR A 119 4.62 10.23 16.28
N PRO A 120 5.95 10.09 16.31
CA PRO A 120 6.61 8.80 16.53
C PRO A 120 6.23 8.20 17.90
N VAL A 121 6.17 6.88 18.02
CA VAL A 121 5.81 6.18 19.27
C VAL A 121 6.83 6.49 20.37
N GLU A 122 8.12 6.57 20.04
CA GLU A 122 9.20 6.97 20.97
C GLU A 122 8.99 8.37 21.60
N SER A 123 8.25 9.24 20.92
CA SER A 123 7.99 10.62 21.33
C SER A 123 6.78 10.76 22.26
N LEU A 124 6.16 9.65 22.67
CA LEU A 124 4.99 9.66 23.57
C LEU A 124 5.36 9.78 25.05
N LEU A 125 6.58 9.36 25.42
CA LEU A 125 7.04 9.39 26.81
C LEU A 125 7.03 10.81 27.37
N GLY A 126 6.33 10.99 28.50
CA GLY A 126 6.25 12.28 29.21
C GLY A 126 5.42 13.36 28.50
N ARG A 127 4.72 13.04 27.41
CA ARG A 127 3.85 14.01 26.70
C ARG A 127 2.37 13.70 26.92
N GLY A 128 1.59 14.69 27.36
CA GLY A 128 0.14 14.58 27.54
C GLY A 128 -0.70 15.16 26.39
N GLY A 129 -1.97 14.77 26.31
CA GLY A 129 -2.97 15.27 25.35
C GLY A 129 -3.16 14.41 24.11
N VAL A 130 -4.00 14.88 23.17
CA VAL A 130 -4.32 14.14 21.94
C VAL A 130 -3.11 14.12 20.99
N ARG A 131 -2.80 12.95 20.44
CA ARG A 131 -1.73 12.73 19.46
C ARG A 131 -2.25 11.86 18.32
N PHE A 132 -1.61 11.98 17.17
CA PHE A 132 -1.90 11.18 15.98
C PHE A 132 -0.72 10.27 15.74
N LEU A 133 -0.97 8.97 15.71
CA LEU A 133 0.04 7.93 15.56
C LEU A 133 -0.18 7.19 14.25
N LEU A 134 0.91 6.70 13.67
CA LEU A 134 0.89 5.75 12.57
C LEU A 134 1.75 4.57 12.99
N GLY A 135 1.23 3.36 12.87
CA GLY A 135 1.94 2.15 13.24
C GLY A 135 1.19 0.89 12.84
N MET A 136 1.84 -0.25 13.07
CA MET A 136 1.31 -1.59 12.90
C MET A 136 0.75 -2.07 14.23
N ILE A 137 -0.49 -2.54 14.22
CA ILE A 137 -1.09 -3.16 15.40
C ILE A 137 -0.62 -4.61 15.45
N VAL A 138 0.02 -4.98 16.57
CA VAL A 138 0.51 -6.33 16.83
C VAL A 138 -0.16 -6.88 18.07
N GLN A 139 -0.50 -8.17 18.05
CA GLN A 139 -1.05 -8.87 19.20
C GLN A 139 -0.07 -9.97 19.61
N VAL A 140 0.67 -9.72 20.68
CA VAL A 140 1.67 -10.68 21.21
C VAL A 140 0.99 -11.69 22.13
N GLU A 141 0.05 -11.22 22.95
CA GLU A 141 -0.76 -12.03 23.86
C GLU A 141 -2.24 -11.80 23.59
N GLU A 142 -3.09 -12.76 23.96
CA GLU A 142 -4.53 -12.62 23.76
C GLU A 142 -5.08 -11.42 24.54
N GLY A 143 -5.77 -10.51 23.85
CA GLY A 143 -6.29 -9.27 24.44
C GLY A 143 -5.28 -8.14 24.68
N GLN A 144 -3.99 -8.35 24.41
CA GLN A 144 -2.95 -7.30 24.53
C GLN A 144 -2.48 -6.83 23.16
N TYR A 145 -2.78 -5.56 22.85
CA TYR A 145 -2.43 -4.93 21.59
C TYR A 145 -1.28 -3.95 21.77
N TYR A 146 -0.32 -4.04 20.86
CA TYR A 146 0.84 -3.17 20.77
C TYR A 146 0.77 -2.40 19.45
N LEU A 147 1.37 -1.22 19.44
CA LEU A 147 1.53 -0.41 18.23
C LEU A 147 3.02 -0.21 17.98
N GLU A 148 3.49 -0.68 16.83
CA GLU A 148 4.89 -0.56 16.40
C GLU A 148 5.00 0.43 15.24
N ASP A 149 5.97 1.34 15.28
CA ASP A 149 6.39 2.16 14.15
C ASP A 149 7.77 1.73 13.62
N HIS A 150 8.31 2.45 12.63
CA HIS A 150 9.59 2.13 11.98
C HIS A 150 10.79 2.21 12.93
#